data_AF-A0A7K2DE26-F1
#
_entry.id   AF-A0A7K2DE26-F1
#
_cell.length_a   1.000
_cell.length_b   1.000
_cell.length_c   1.000
_cell.angle_alpha   90.00
_cell.angle_beta   90.00
_cell.angle_gamma   90.00
#
_symmetry.space_group_name_H-M   'P 1'
#
loop_
_entity.id
_entity.type
_entity.pdbx_description
1 polymer ?
#
loop_
_entity_poly.entity_id
_entity_poly.type
_entity_poly.pdbx_seq_one_letter_code
_entity_poly.pdbx_strand_id
1 'polypeptide(L)'
;MTGPGGSRGTEAASGYDAERAAGPDCLGRSVLVLPGQPAPAPWEACPRVRAETESPDASTGRRLRSAWQGRERLVIEVDGPLPGTEPVLTRPWWELGSGFTLTDEVWHHLLTANSVDAREQGRVRFGPCEQALALGARAGAPGERGDIVSTAGDPAWCDGGPLDSFGASELDGAALIPAANLAAGAVGGLRSCEPTADLASDQRRAVGHLGGGACIVAPAGSGKTRVLTERVRWLVRDLGVAPASVCLVAYNVRARAEMQERTADLPGLEVRTLNSLALAVCNGAGRFARPTGHDRVEVIGEREVRDLLHVLVGERTPRKRRRAMTDPLAPWVEALSASRLGLRDPAEVERDYAPDVDGFAELAPAYAEALDERDVVDFDHQIIRAIDVLLTDPAARAAARRVCGVLLVDEFQDLTPAHLLMIRLLAGPRADVFGVGDDDQTIYGYSGASPRWLIEYERFFPGAVRHLLGVNYRCPPAVVEAASNLLSHNRHRIAKEISARPARVPEAAPLDIDEPDGAGSEAGESEPDGAAGRSLAVEAAGDGGLAVVERVRTLMAAGADARDIAVLARVNSTLLAPQILLSEAGIDCMTPVGPWFLERTGVAAVLAWLRLATTGAARLPA
;
A
#
# COMPACT_ATOMS: atom_id res chain seq x y z
N MET A 1 6.97 56.25 56.99
CA MET A 1 8.39 55.87 56.83
C MET A 1 8.43 54.76 55.78
N THR A 2 8.53 55.10 54.49
CA THR A 2 9.74 55.35 53.66
C THR A 2 10.26 54.08 52.94
N GLY A 3 9.68 53.84 51.75
CA GLY A 3 10.16 53.25 50.47
C GLY A 3 11.25 52.16 50.37
N PRO A 4 11.74 51.82 49.15
CA PRO A 4 11.21 52.10 47.81
C PRO A 4 11.31 50.93 46.77
N GLY A 5 10.61 51.12 45.64
CA GLY A 5 11.05 50.92 44.24
C GLY A 5 11.85 49.68 43.79
N GLY A 6 11.29 48.96 42.82
CA GLY A 6 12.02 47.98 42.01
C GLY A 6 11.26 47.54 40.76
N SER A 7 10.95 48.48 39.87
CA SER A 7 10.57 48.17 38.48
C SER A 7 11.75 47.49 37.79
N ARG A 8 11.67 46.19 37.56
CA ARG A 8 12.44 45.54 36.50
C ARG A 8 11.46 45.18 35.39
N GLY A 9 11.44 46.04 34.37
CA GLY A 9 10.82 45.72 33.10
C GLY A 9 11.45 44.45 32.55
N THR A 10 10.63 43.41 32.42
CA THR A 10 10.84 42.33 31.46
C THR A 10 10.35 42.84 30.11
N GLU A 11 11.14 43.72 29.49
CA GLU A 11 11.11 43.96 28.04
C GLU A 11 12.46 43.50 27.48
N ALA A 12 12.47 42.28 26.95
CA ALA A 12 13.50 41.80 26.04
C ALA A 12 12.85 40.83 25.04
N ALA A 13 12.30 41.44 23.98
CA ALA A 13 12.10 40.91 22.65
C ALA A 13 11.36 39.55 22.49
N SER A 14 10.04 39.61 22.63
CA SER A 14 9.15 38.84 21.75
C SER A 14 9.20 39.45 20.34
N GLY A 15 9.61 38.68 19.34
CA GLY A 15 9.60 39.15 17.96
C GLY A 15 10.40 38.22 17.08
N TYR A 16 9.81 37.08 16.73
CA TYR A 16 10.36 36.20 15.70
C TYR A 16 10.36 37.00 14.38
N ASP A 17 11.50 37.08 13.70
CA ASP A 17 11.71 37.90 12.50
C ASP A 17 10.89 37.35 11.32
N ALA A 18 10.04 38.18 10.73
CA ALA A 18 9.17 37.81 9.62
C ALA A 18 9.96 37.42 8.36
N GLU A 19 11.10 38.06 8.09
CA GLU A 19 11.96 37.72 6.94
C GLU A 19 12.55 36.33 7.12
N ARG A 20 13.09 36.05 8.32
CA ARG A 20 13.55 34.70 8.66
C ARG A 20 12.41 33.68 8.60
N ALA A 21 11.23 33.99 9.15
CA ALA A 21 10.12 33.06 9.15
C ALA A 21 9.67 32.68 7.73
N ALA A 22 9.74 33.61 6.78
CA ALA A 22 9.47 33.33 5.37
C ALA A 22 10.50 32.37 4.74
N GLY A 23 11.75 32.44 5.22
CA GLY A 23 12.87 31.66 4.70
C GLY A 23 13.15 31.94 3.22
N PRO A 24 13.97 31.10 2.57
CA PRO A 24 14.19 31.16 1.14
C PRO A 24 12.91 30.92 0.33
N ASP A 25 12.83 31.52 -0.85
CA ASP A 25 11.65 31.44 -1.73
C ASP A 25 11.31 30.00 -2.14
N CYS A 26 12.32 29.14 -2.31
CA CYS A 26 12.14 27.74 -2.68
C CYS A 26 11.33 26.93 -1.65
N LEU A 27 11.27 27.38 -0.39
CA LEU A 27 10.48 26.71 0.65
C LEU A 27 8.98 26.95 0.49
N GLY A 28 8.56 28.01 -0.20
CA GLY A 28 7.16 28.28 -0.50
C GLY A 28 6.27 28.46 0.74
N ARG A 29 6.83 28.97 1.85
CA ARG A 29 6.06 29.15 3.10
C ARG A 29 4.96 30.19 2.90
N SER A 30 3.73 29.82 3.21
CA SER A 30 2.61 30.77 3.22
C SER A 30 2.52 31.50 4.57
N VAL A 31 1.65 32.49 4.69
CA VAL A 31 1.37 33.17 5.96
C VAL A 31 -0.11 33.17 6.27
N LEU A 32 -0.47 32.90 7.53
CA LEU A 32 -1.82 33.02 8.05
C LEU A 32 -2.03 34.40 8.66
N VAL A 33 -3.10 35.07 8.28
CA VAL A 33 -3.50 36.39 8.81
C VAL A 33 -5.00 36.43 9.08
N LEU A 34 -5.45 37.38 9.91
CA LEU A 34 -6.88 37.65 10.07
C LEU A 34 -7.43 38.34 8.80
N PRO A 35 -8.73 38.20 8.49
CA PRO A 35 -9.33 38.87 7.34
C PRO A 35 -9.12 40.39 7.40
N GLY A 36 -8.60 40.97 6.32
CA GLY A 36 -8.28 42.40 6.24
C GLY A 36 -7.02 42.85 6.99
N GLN A 37 -6.32 41.96 7.69
CA GLN A 37 -5.02 42.27 8.29
C GLN A 37 -3.94 42.37 7.19
N PRO A 38 -3.05 43.38 7.23
CA PRO A 38 -1.92 43.47 6.31
C PRO A 38 -0.98 42.29 6.51
N ALA A 39 -0.47 41.74 5.41
CA ALA A 39 0.53 40.68 5.47
C ALA A 39 1.91 41.27 5.82
N PRO A 40 2.78 40.53 6.53
CA PRO A 40 4.17 40.95 6.72
C PRO A 40 4.90 41.10 5.38
N ALA A 41 5.92 41.96 5.34
CA ALA A 41 6.60 42.39 4.11
C ALA A 41 6.99 41.24 3.13
N PRO A 42 7.52 40.08 3.58
CA PRO A 42 7.88 38.99 2.66
C PRO A 42 6.71 38.38 1.86
N TRP A 43 5.46 38.60 2.32
CA TRP A 43 4.25 38.09 1.70
C TRP A 43 3.33 39.18 1.16
N GLU A 44 3.72 40.46 1.26
CA GLU A 44 2.85 41.59 0.94
C GLU A 44 2.32 41.54 -0.51
N ALA A 45 3.16 41.08 -1.44
CA ALA A 45 2.81 40.91 -2.85
C ALA A 45 2.26 39.51 -3.23
N CYS A 46 2.14 38.59 -2.26
CA CYS A 46 1.68 37.23 -2.54
C CYS A 46 0.15 37.18 -2.79
N PRO A 47 -0.34 36.23 -3.60
CA PRO A 47 -1.77 36.03 -3.80
C PRO A 47 -2.50 35.77 -2.48
N ARG A 48 -3.65 36.43 -2.29
CA ARG A 48 -4.51 36.24 -1.11
C ARG A 48 -5.56 35.15 -1.38
N VAL A 49 -5.76 34.28 -0.41
CA VAL A 49 -6.79 33.24 -0.43
C VAL A 49 -7.54 33.31 0.89
N ARG A 50 -8.88 33.39 0.83
CA ARG A 50 -9.72 33.33 2.02
C ARG A 50 -10.10 31.89 2.32
N ALA A 51 -9.89 31.47 3.56
CA ALA A 51 -10.13 30.13 4.07
C ALA A 51 -11.18 30.18 5.18
N GLU A 52 -12.39 29.71 4.86
CA GLU A 52 -13.50 29.63 5.83
C GLU A 52 -13.37 28.35 6.65
N THR A 53 -13.02 28.50 7.93
CA THR A 53 -12.67 27.37 8.81
C THR A 53 -13.86 26.52 9.22
N GLU A 54 -15.04 27.12 9.34
CA GLU A 54 -16.29 26.43 9.70
C GLU A 54 -17.04 25.90 8.47
N SER A 55 -16.69 26.34 7.27
CA SER A 55 -17.30 25.89 6.01
C SER A 55 -16.27 25.53 4.92
N PRO A 56 -15.42 24.51 5.17
CA PRO A 56 -14.55 23.87 4.19
C PRO A 56 -15.15 23.66 2.79
N ASP A 57 -14.65 24.39 1.78
CA ASP A 57 -15.03 24.16 0.38
C ASP A 57 -13.93 23.47 -0.45
N ALA A 58 -14.34 22.68 -1.43
CA ALA A 58 -13.42 21.89 -2.24
C ALA A 58 -12.53 22.73 -3.18
N SER A 59 -12.96 23.94 -3.57
CA SER A 59 -12.19 24.82 -4.46
C SER A 59 -11.01 25.43 -3.73
N THR A 60 -11.25 26.00 -2.55
CA THR A 60 -10.19 26.55 -1.69
C THR A 60 -9.23 25.45 -1.26
N GLY A 61 -9.75 24.27 -0.87
CA GLY A 61 -8.91 23.11 -0.55
C GLY A 61 -7.97 22.71 -1.69
N ARG A 62 -8.45 22.72 -2.95
CA ARG A 62 -7.59 22.47 -4.14
C ARG A 62 -6.55 23.57 -4.34
N ARG A 63 -6.92 24.84 -4.15
CA ARG A 63 -6.01 25.98 -4.29
C ARG A 63 -4.86 25.93 -3.28
N LEU A 64 -5.19 25.68 -2.02
CA LEU A 64 -4.22 25.55 -0.93
C LEU A 64 -3.30 24.34 -1.15
N ARG A 65 -3.86 23.19 -1.56
CA ARG A 65 -3.06 22.00 -1.87
C ARG A 65 -2.12 22.23 -3.04
N SER A 66 -2.60 22.85 -4.11
CA SER A 66 -1.77 23.19 -5.28
C SER A 66 -0.61 24.11 -4.89
N ALA A 67 -0.86 25.15 -4.08
CA ALA A 67 0.20 26.01 -3.57
C ALA A 67 1.21 25.26 -2.70
N TRP A 68 0.72 24.42 -1.77
CA TRP A 68 1.57 23.62 -0.90
C TRP A 68 2.44 22.64 -1.70
N GLN A 69 1.87 21.97 -2.71
CA GLN A 69 2.61 21.05 -3.60
C GLN A 69 3.59 21.80 -4.50
N GLY A 70 3.19 22.95 -5.04
CA GLY A 70 3.98 23.74 -5.99
C GLY A 70 4.94 24.75 -5.36
N ARG A 71 5.09 24.74 -4.01
CA ARG A 71 5.92 25.70 -3.26
C ARG A 71 5.55 27.17 -3.53
N GLU A 72 4.27 27.45 -3.79
CA GLU A 72 3.80 28.82 -4.00
C GLU A 72 3.45 29.49 -2.66
N ARG A 73 4.00 30.67 -2.41
CA ARG A 73 3.64 31.47 -1.23
C ARG A 73 2.27 32.10 -1.39
N LEU A 74 1.44 31.95 -0.37
CA LEU A 74 0.14 32.62 -0.26
C LEU A 74 0.05 33.48 1.00
N VAL A 75 -0.83 34.47 0.95
CA VAL A 75 -1.45 35.03 2.16
C VAL A 75 -2.79 34.34 2.36
N ILE A 76 -2.93 33.61 3.45
CA ILE A 76 -4.14 32.87 3.77
C ILE A 76 -4.89 33.62 4.85
N GLU A 77 -6.04 34.18 4.50
CA GLU A 77 -6.94 34.84 5.44
C GLU A 77 -7.83 33.81 6.10
N VAL A 78 -7.67 33.63 7.41
CA VAL A 78 -8.41 32.63 8.20
C VAL A 78 -9.41 33.35 9.08
N ASP A 79 -10.70 33.10 8.85
CA ASP A 79 -11.81 33.84 9.47
C ASP A 79 -12.16 33.40 10.90
N GLY A 80 -11.57 32.31 11.39
CA GLY A 80 -11.88 31.71 12.67
C GLY A 80 -10.70 30.97 13.32
N PRO A 81 -10.97 30.20 14.39
CA PRO A 81 -9.97 29.30 14.97
C PRO A 81 -9.55 28.25 13.93
N LEU A 82 -8.31 27.76 14.04
CA LEU A 82 -7.87 26.68 13.16
C LEU A 82 -8.68 25.41 13.47
N PRO A 83 -9.06 24.61 12.44
CA PRO A 83 -9.73 23.34 12.65
C PRO A 83 -8.94 22.42 13.57
N GLY A 84 -9.64 21.57 14.33
CA GLY A 84 -9.02 20.62 15.25
C GLY A 84 -8.22 19.53 14.54
N THR A 85 -7.19 18.99 15.21
CA THR A 85 -6.34 17.89 14.71
C THR A 85 -6.72 16.53 15.27
N GLU A 86 -7.73 16.47 16.13
CA GLU A 86 -8.05 15.27 16.91
C GLU A 86 -9.53 14.86 16.80
N PRO A 87 -10.10 14.74 15.59
CA PRO A 87 -11.46 14.24 15.46
C PRO A 87 -11.55 12.80 15.97
N VAL A 88 -12.63 12.54 16.72
CA VAL A 88 -13.07 11.21 17.14
C VAL A 88 -14.33 10.91 16.36
N LEU A 89 -14.29 9.85 15.54
CA LEU A 89 -15.44 9.40 14.75
C LEU A 89 -15.88 8.01 15.20
N THR A 90 -17.14 7.92 15.62
CA THR A 90 -17.78 6.68 16.08
C THR A 90 -18.85 6.17 15.11
N ARG A 91 -18.74 6.52 13.83
CA ARG A 91 -19.67 6.05 12.79
C ARG A 91 -19.31 4.63 12.36
N PRO A 92 -20.29 3.81 11.94
CA PRO A 92 -20.00 2.49 11.41
C PRO A 92 -19.06 2.57 10.18
N TRP A 93 -18.06 1.70 10.14
CA TRP A 93 -17.06 1.70 9.06
C TRP A 93 -17.67 1.42 7.68
N TRP A 94 -18.82 0.76 7.58
CA TRP A 94 -19.52 0.51 6.30
C TRP A 94 -20.24 1.74 5.74
N GLU A 95 -20.43 2.81 6.54
CA GLU A 95 -20.86 4.10 6.01
C GLU A 95 -19.69 4.87 5.37
N LEU A 96 -18.46 4.42 5.61
CA LEU A 96 -17.25 5.03 5.09
C LEU A 96 -16.86 4.34 3.79
N GLY A 97 -16.81 5.10 2.70
CA GLY A 97 -16.20 4.60 1.46
C GLY A 97 -14.68 4.60 1.56
N SER A 98 -14.01 3.86 0.67
CA SER A 98 -12.55 3.99 0.45
C SER A 98 -12.12 5.40 0.03
N GLY A 99 -13.09 6.22 -0.40
CA GLY A 99 -13.00 7.65 -0.68
C GLY A 99 -12.87 8.57 0.55
N PHE A 100 -13.13 8.09 1.76
CA PHE A 100 -13.26 8.91 2.97
C PHE A 100 -11.96 9.64 3.37
N THR A 101 -12.13 10.84 3.95
CA THR A 101 -11.07 11.68 4.52
C THR A 101 -11.58 12.41 5.75
N LEU A 102 -10.70 12.66 6.72
CA LEU A 102 -10.97 13.54 7.86
C LEU A 102 -10.84 15.00 7.42
N THR A 103 -11.94 15.64 7.03
CA THR A 103 -11.95 16.99 6.43
C THR A 103 -11.22 18.01 7.30
N ASP A 104 -11.49 18.04 8.60
CA ASP A 104 -10.88 19.01 9.52
C ASP A 104 -9.36 18.85 9.60
N GLU A 105 -8.86 17.62 9.60
CA GLU A 105 -7.42 17.37 9.59
C GLU A 105 -6.78 17.75 8.25
N VAL A 106 -7.47 17.51 7.14
CA VAL A 106 -7.02 17.93 5.82
C VAL A 106 -6.92 19.45 5.78
N TRP A 107 -7.92 20.16 6.29
CA TRP A 107 -7.92 21.61 6.35
C TRP A 107 -6.86 22.15 7.29
N HIS A 108 -6.75 21.60 8.50
CA HIS A 108 -5.70 21.96 9.43
C HIS A 108 -4.33 21.83 8.75
N HIS A 109 -4.05 20.69 8.12
CA HIS A 109 -2.79 20.48 7.40
C HIS A 109 -2.55 21.50 6.29
N LEU A 110 -3.53 21.73 5.41
CA LEU A 110 -3.38 22.67 4.30
C LEU A 110 -3.17 24.12 4.77
N LEU A 111 -3.72 24.48 5.93
CA LEU A 111 -3.54 25.79 6.52
C LEU A 111 -2.21 25.92 7.26
N THR A 112 -1.78 24.91 8.02
CA THR A 112 -0.68 25.08 9.00
C THR A 112 0.63 24.44 8.60
N ALA A 113 0.62 23.37 7.78
CA ALA A 113 1.78 22.52 7.61
C ALA A 113 3.01 23.30 7.15
N ASN A 114 2.85 24.15 6.13
CA ASN A 114 3.92 25.00 5.58
C ASN A 114 3.56 26.50 5.64
N SER A 115 2.87 26.93 6.71
CA SER A 115 2.48 28.33 6.87
C SER A 115 2.96 28.90 8.19
N VAL A 116 3.40 30.16 8.14
CA VAL A 116 3.73 30.96 9.30
C VAL A 116 2.45 31.57 9.87
N ASP A 117 2.13 31.35 11.14
CA ASP A 117 0.98 31.98 11.79
C ASP A 117 1.35 33.38 12.27
N ALA A 118 0.77 34.41 11.64
CA ALA A 118 0.98 35.83 11.95
C ALA A 118 -0.33 36.54 12.35
N ARG A 119 -1.34 35.79 12.78
CA ARG A 119 -2.63 36.34 13.22
C ARG A 119 -2.52 37.16 14.52
N GLU A 120 -1.51 36.89 15.34
CA GLU A 120 -1.20 37.65 16.55
C GLU A 120 -0.19 38.77 16.21
N GLN A 121 -0.55 40.03 16.47
CA GLN A 121 0.32 41.17 16.12
C GLN A 121 1.67 41.10 16.85
N GLY A 122 2.77 41.27 16.10
CA GLY A 122 4.13 41.26 16.63
C GLY A 122 4.67 39.86 16.98
N ARG A 123 3.91 38.80 16.71
CA ARG A 123 4.33 37.42 16.97
C ARG A 123 4.06 36.54 15.76
N VAL A 124 5.11 35.91 15.24
CA VAL A 124 4.98 34.86 14.22
C VAL A 124 5.37 33.50 14.80
N ARG A 125 4.67 32.45 14.38
CA ARG A 125 4.95 31.07 14.78
C ARG A 125 5.03 30.16 13.56
N PHE A 126 5.88 29.16 13.61
CA PHE A 126 5.99 28.17 12.56
C PHE A 126 6.13 26.78 13.18
N GLY A 127 5.11 25.94 13.01
CA GLY A 127 4.98 24.64 13.68
C GLY A 127 6.21 23.73 13.53
N PRO A 128 6.76 23.53 12.32
CA PRO A 128 7.98 22.75 12.13
C PRO A 128 9.18 23.25 12.94
N CYS A 129 9.33 24.58 13.09
CA CYS A 129 10.39 25.14 13.92
C CYS A 129 10.13 24.86 15.41
N GLU A 130 8.91 25.11 15.91
CA GLU A 130 8.55 24.80 17.30
C GLU A 130 8.80 23.32 17.65
N GLN A 131 8.51 22.42 16.69
CA GLN A 131 8.78 20.99 16.83
C GLN A 131 10.30 20.69 16.88
N ALA A 132 11.11 21.32 16.03
CA ALA A 132 12.56 21.17 16.08
C ALA A 132 13.15 21.65 17.42
N LEU A 133 12.65 22.76 17.96
CA LEU A 133 13.05 23.29 19.26
C LEU A 133 12.67 22.32 20.40
N ALA A 134 11.49 21.72 20.35
CA ALA A 134 11.07 20.69 21.31
C ALA A 134 11.95 19.43 21.26
N LEU A 135 12.59 19.14 20.13
CA LEU A 135 13.56 18.05 19.94
C LEU A 135 15.00 18.44 20.35
N GLY A 136 15.19 19.64 20.92
CA GLY A 136 16.47 20.10 21.45
C GLY A 136 17.32 20.94 20.50
N ALA A 137 16.79 21.33 19.33
CA ALA A 137 17.45 22.34 18.51
C ALA A 137 17.41 23.72 19.19
N ARG A 138 18.33 24.61 18.79
CA ARG A 138 18.33 26.01 19.23
C ARG A 138 17.74 26.89 18.16
N ALA A 139 16.97 27.92 18.52
CA ALA A 139 16.55 28.95 17.57
C ALA A 139 17.77 29.69 17.00
N GLY A 140 17.77 29.96 15.70
CA GLY A 140 18.82 30.76 15.06
C GLY A 140 18.88 32.17 15.66
N ALA A 141 20.08 32.68 15.91
CA ALA A 141 20.32 34.06 16.34
C ALA A 141 20.36 35.00 15.12
N PRO A 142 20.06 36.30 15.25
CA PRO A 142 20.15 37.24 14.12
C PRO A 142 21.48 37.14 13.37
N GLY A 143 21.44 37.03 12.04
CA GLY A 143 22.62 36.83 11.18
C GLY A 143 23.07 35.37 11.00
N GLU A 144 22.58 34.42 11.80
CA GLU A 144 22.74 32.99 11.52
C GLU A 144 21.84 32.58 10.34
N ARG A 145 22.28 31.59 9.56
CA ARG A 145 21.51 31.03 8.44
C ARG A 145 20.53 29.98 8.99
N GLY A 146 19.31 29.89 8.45
CA GLY A 146 18.30 28.94 8.94
C GLY A 146 17.37 29.47 10.04
N ASP A 147 16.32 28.69 10.33
CA ASP A 147 15.41 28.93 11.46
C ASP A 147 16.04 28.50 12.78
N ILE A 148 16.82 27.42 12.73
CA ILE A 148 17.37 26.72 13.87
C ILE A 148 18.82 26.31 13.64
N VAL A 149 19.50 26.01 14.72
CA VAL A 149 20.77 25.30 14.74
C VAL A 149 20.51 23.92 15.33
N SER A 150 20.84 22.87 14.56
CA SER A 150 20.59 21.49 14.93
C SER A 150 21.38 21.09 16.19
N THR A 151 21.07 19.94 16.75
CA THR A 151 21.85 19.39 17.88
C THR A 151 23.30 19.06 17.51
N ALA A 152 23.61 18.95 16.22
CA ALA A 152 24.97 18.79 15.69
C ALA A 152 25.71 20.13 15.50
N GLY A 153 25.02 21.27 15.67
CA GLY A 153 25.58 22.61 15.48
C GLY A 153 25.42 23.17 14.06
N ASP A 154 24.73 22.47 13.17
CA ASP A 154 24.54 22.90 11.79
C ASP A 154 23.31 23.80 11.64
N PRO A 155 23.41 24.93 10.91
CA PRO A 155 22.26 25.77 10.58
C PRO A 155 21.28 25.02 9.68
N ALA A 156 19.98 25.15 9.95
CA ALA A 156 18.95 24.45 9.17
C ALA A 156 17.62 25.23 9.05
N TRP A 157 16.96 25.02 7.92
CA TRP A 157 15.58 25.41 7.67
C TRP A 157 14.65 24.24 7.99
N CYS A 158 13.59 24.49 8.77
CA CYS A 158 12.55 23.49 8.97
C CYS A 158 11.56 23.54 7.79
N ASP A 159 11.12 22.39 7.30
CA ASP A 159 10.22 22.34 6.14
C ASP A 159 8.91 21.65 6.46
N GLY A 160 7.83 22.37 6.19
CA GLY A 160 6.45 21.93 6.34
C GLY A 160 5.82 21.39 5.05
N GLY A 161 6.53 21.51 3.93
CA GLY A 161 6.07 21.13 2.61
C GLY A 161 6.08 19.62 2.33
N PRO A 162 5.78 19.25 1.08
CA PRO A 162 6.08 17.93 0.55
C PRO A 162 7.56 17.62 0.70
N LEU A 163 7.95 16.35 0.79
CA LEU A 163 9.38 16.01 0.76
C LEU A 163 10.03 16.61 -0.50
N ASP A 164 11.15 17.30 -0.36
CA ASP A 164 11.83 17.95 -1.50
C ASP A 164 13.33 18.04 -1.22
N SER A 165 14.12 18.38 -2.21
CA SER A 165 15.55 18.58 -2.04
C SER A 165 16.03 19.79 -2.83
N PHE A 166 16.63 20.76 -2.13
CA PHE A 166 17.13 21.99 -2.72
C PHE A 166 18.66 22.03 -2.69
N GLY A 167 19.26 22.72 -3.65
CA GLY A 167 20.70 22.95 -3.68
C GLY A 167 21.16 23.84 -2.52
N ALA A 168 22.44 23.73 -2.16
CA ALA A 168 23.01 24.52 -1.07
C ALA A 168 22.84 26.04 -1.29
N SER A 169 22.93 26.52 -2.53
CA SER A 169 22.72 27.95 -2.84
C SER A 169 21.29 28.42 -2.61
N GLU A 170 20.30 27.55 -2.80
CA GLU A 170 18.88 27.89 -2.60
C GLU A 170 18.52 27.98 -1.12
N LEU A 171 19.28 27.32 -0.25
CA LEU A 171 19.09 27.29 1.20
C LEU A 171 20.09 28.16 1.96
N ASP A 172 20.80 29.05 1.27
CA ASP A 172 21.90 29.85 1.83
C ASP A 172 22.99 29.00 2.51
N GLY A 173 23.18 27.76 2.10
CA GLY A 173 24.14 26.81 2.66
C GLY A 173 23.69 26.16 3.97
N ALA A 174 22.46 26.40 4.43
CA ALA A 174 21.85 25.69 5.55
C ALA A 174 21.24 24.35 5.08
N ALA A 175 21.09 23.41 6.01
CA ALA A 175 20.42 22.14 5.75
C ALA A 175 18.88 22.29 5.71
N LEU A 176 18.17 21.33 5.13
CA LEU A 176 16.70 21.27 5.15
C LEU A 176 16.24 20.13 6.05
N ILE A 177 15.47 20.40 7.10
CA ILE A 177 14.88 19.34 7.95
C ILE A 177 13.41 19.18 7.58
N PRO A 178 13.01 18.04 6.98
CA PRO A 178 11.65 17.83 6.53
C PRO A 178 10.75 17.47 7.70
N ALA A 179 9.47 17.82 7.58
CA ALA A 179 8.45 17.47 8.56
C ALA A 179 8.36 15.96 8.86
N ALA A 180 8.69 15.08 7.90
CA ALA A 180 8.78 13.64 8.14
C ALA A 180 9.86 13.26 9.17
N ASN A 181 11.01 13.95 9.15
CA ASN A 181 12.09 13.73 10.12
C ASN A 181 11.70 14.28 11.48
N LEU A 182 11.15 15.50 11.52
CA LEU A 182 10.67 16.13 12.75
C LEU A 182 9.60 15.26 13.42
N ALA A 183 8.65 14.75 12.64
CA ALA A 183 7.61 13.82 13.11
C ALA A 183 8.21 12.54 13.70
N ALA A 184 9.28 12.01 13.10
CA ALA A 184 10.01 10.85 13.62
C ALA A 184 10.94 11.17 14.82
N GLY A 185 10.98 12.42 15.30
CA GLY A 185 11.84 12.84 16.40
C GLY A 185 13.30 13.04 15.99
N ALA A 186 13.57 13.27 14.70
CA ALA A 186 14.90 13.49 14.15
C ALA A 186 15.06 14.93 13.64
N VAL A 187 16.20 15.56 13.96
CA VAL A 187 16.59 16.89 13.47
C VAL A 187 17.71 16.82 12.42
N GLY A 188 17.84 15.68 11.75
CA GLY A 188 18.76 15.48 10.64
C GLY A 188 18.24 16.09 9.35
N GLY A 189 19.10 16.78 8.62
CA GLY A 189 18.76 17.43 7.35
C GLY A 189 18.87 16.50 6.13
N LEU A 190 18.18 16.86 5.06
CA LEU A 190 18.26 16.18 3.77
C LEU A 190 19.53 16.58 3.01
N ARG A 191 19.93 15.68 2.10
CA ARG A 191 20.95 15.91 1.08
C ARG A 191 20.27 16.10 -0.27
N SER A 192 20.82 16.96 -1.13
CA SER A 192 20.39 17.03 -2.53
C SER A 192 21.21 16.02 -3.34
N CYS A 193 20.56 14.93 -3.79
CA CYS A 193 21.21 13.89 -4.56
C CYS A 193 20.23 13.09 -5.43
N GLU A 194 20.69 12.70 -6.60
CA GLU A 194 19.95 11.80 -7.50
C GLU A 194 20.18 10.32 -7.13
N PRO A 195 19.25 9.41 -7.49
CA PRO A 195 19.48 7.98 -7.30
C PRO A 195 20.71 7.49 -8.06
N THR A 196 21.64 6.85 -7.34
CA THR A 196 22.94 6.39 -7.88
C THR A 196 22.91 4.97 -8.42
N ALA A 197 21.87 4.19 -8.12
CA ALA A 197 21.73 2.81 -8.56
C ALA A 197 21.64 2.72 -10.10
N ASP A 198 22.17 1.62 -10.67
CA ASP A 198 22.11 1.32 -12.11
C ASP A 198 20.69 0.90 -12.54
N LEU A 199 19.81 1.91 -12.64
CA LEU A 199 18.41 1.78 -12.99
C LEU A 199 18.16 2.34 -14.40
N ALA A 200 17.21 1.74 -15.10
CA ALA A 200 16.68 2.32 -16.33
C ALA A 200 16.07 3.70 -16.06
N SER A 201 15.96 4.54 -17.10
CA SER A 201 15.53 5.94 -16.93
C SER A 201 14.14 6.07 -16.30
N ASP A 202 13.22 5.17 -16.64
CA ASP A 202 11.87 5.12 -16.07
C ASP A 202 11.89 4.73 -14.59
N GLN A 203 12.63 3.69 -14.24
CA GLN A 203 12.85 3.25 -12.86
C GLN A 203 13.56 4.33 -12.03
N ARG A 204 14.56 5.01 -12.58
CA ARG A 204 15.29 6.09 -11.91
C ARG A 204 14.37 7.27 -11.60
N ARG A 205 13.53 7.69 -12.56
CA ARG A 205 12.52 8.74 -12.33
C ARG A 205 11.51 8.35 -11.25
N ALA A 206 11.06 7.09 -11.25
CA ALA A 206 10.18 6.58 -10.19
C ALA A 206 10.89 6.60 -8.82
N VAL A 207 12.11 6.07 -8.74
CA VAL A 207 12.90 6.03 -7.49
C VAL A 207 13.22 7.43 -6.97
N GLY A 208 13.49 8.38 -7.85
CA GLY A 208 13.80 9.78 -7.51
C GLY A 208 12.58 10.68 -7.31
N HIS A 209 11.35 10.15 -7.36
CA HIS A 209 10.16 10.96 -7.13
C HIS A 209 10.24 11.65 -5.76
N LEU A 210 10.07 12.96 -5.67
CA LEU A 210 10.07 13.65 -4.39
C LEU A 210 8.67 13.54 -3.74
N GLY A 211 8.31 14.41 -2.81
CA GLY A 211 7.11 14.30 -1.99
C GLY A 211 5.80 14.32 -2.75
N GLY A 212 4.72 13.94 -2.07
CA GLY A 212 3.43 13.68 -2.67
C GLY A 212 3.22 12.19 -2.97
N GLY A 213 2.03 11.87 -3.48
CA GLY A 213 1.70 10.51 -3.89
C GLY A 213 2.37 10.14 -5.22
N ALA A 214 2.76 8.87 -5.38
CA ALA A 214 3.21 8.32 -6.64
C ALA A 214 2.48 7.03 -6.98
N CYS A 215 1.99 6.93 -8.21
CA CYS A 215 1.44 5.71 -8.78
C CYS A 215 2.44 5.13 -9.78
N ILE A 216 3.11 4.04 -9.39
CA ILE A 216 4.07 3.33 -10.25
C ILE A 216 3.33 2.18 -10.92
N VAL A 217 3.03 2.36 -12.20
CA VAL A 217 2.44 1.33 -13.03
C VAL A 217 3.57 0.48 -13.58
N ALA A 218 3.69 -0.72 -13.05
CA ALA A 218 4.85 -1.57 -13.21
C ALA A 218 4.39 -2.94 -13.75
N PRO A 219 4.38 -3.13 -15.08
CA PRO A 219 4.02 -4.40 -15.71
C PRO A 219 4.82 -5.59 -15.19
N ALA A 220 4.32 -6.81 -15.45
CA ALA A 220 5.03 -8.04 -15.10
C ALA A 220 6.49 -7.99 -15.59
N GLY A 221 7.45 -8.34 -14.73
CA GLY A 221 8.88 -8.35 -15.10
C GLY A 221 9.54 -6.97 -15.27
N SER A 222 8.85 -5.86 -14.96
CA SER A 222 9.42 -4.50 -15.05
C SER A 222 10.32 -4.08 -13.89
N GLY A 223 10.41 -4.89 -12.83
CA GLY A 223 11.24 -4.63 -11.66
C GLY A 223 10.55 -3.93 -10.48
N LYS A 224 9.24 -4.15 -10.26
CA LYS A 224 8.45 -3.66 -9.09
C LYS A 224 9.26 -3.65 -7.77
N THR A 225 9.69 -4.83 -7.33
CA THR A 225 10.42 -5.02 -6.07
C THR A 225 11.77 -4.27 -6.06
N ARG A 226 12.45 -4.19 -7.22
CA ARG A 226 13.69 -3.43 -7.35
C ARG A 226 13.45 -1.93 -7.20
N VAL A 227 12.40 -1.39 -7.81
CA VAL A 227 12.02 0.02 -7.65
C VAL A 227 11.68 0.33 -6.20
N LEU A 228 10.89 -0.52 -5.52
CA LEU A 228 10.55 -0.34 -4.10
C LEU A 228 11.79 -0.35 -3.19
N THR A 229 12.68 -1.31 -3.39
CA THR A 229 13.89 -1.47 -2.54
C THR A 229 14.92 -0.38 -2.79
N GLU A 230 15.14 0.04 -4.04
CA GLU A 230 16.01 1.18 -4.33
C GLU A 230 15.38 2.52 -3.92
N ARG A 231 14.05 2.64 -3.98
CA ARG A 231 13.32 3.82 -3.48
C ARG A 231 13.58 4.04 -2.00
N VAL A 232 13.40 3.02 -1.18
CA VAL A 232 13.63 3.15 0.27
C VAL A 232 15.10 3.41 0.59
N ARG A 233 16.02 2.76 -0.13
CA ARG A 233 17.46 3.00 0.02
C ARG A 233 17.83 4.43 -0.33
N TRP A 234 17.31 4.97 -1.43
CA TRP A 234 17.54 6.36 -1.81
C TRP A 234 17.00 7.32 -0.76
N LEU A 235 15.74 7.16 -0.31
CA LEU A 235 15.13 8.03 0.71
C LEU A 235 15.94 8.04 2.02
N VAL A 236 16.29 6.86 2.52
CA VAL A 236 16.90 6.73 3.86
C VAL A 236 18.39 7.00 3.82
N ARG A 237 19.13 6.31 2.95
CA ARG A 237 20.60 6.33 2.94
C ARG A 237 21.12 7.55 2.21
N ASP A 238 20.56 7.86 1.04
CA ASP A 238 21.13 8.89 0.17
C ASP A 238 20.55 10.27 0.54
N LEU A 239 19.22 10.39 0.57
CA LEU A 239 18.52 11.65 0.83
C LEU A 239 18.51 12.05 2.32
N GLY A 240 18.49 11.10 3.26
CA GLY A 240 18.55 11.39 4.70
C GLY A 240 17.18 11.48 5.40
N VAL A 241 16.14 10.86 4.82
CA VAL A 241 14.86 10.67 5.51
C VAL A 241 15.03 9.70 6.67
N ALA A 242 14.46 10.03 7.82
CA ALA A 242 14.53 9.18 9.01
C ALA A 242 13.92 7.79 8.70
N PRO A 243 14.64 6.68 8.92
CA PRO A 243 14.09 5.33 8.67
C PRO A 243 12.78 5.07 9.42
N ALA A 244 12.58 5.76 10.55
CA ALA A 244 11.39 5.64 11.38
C ALA A 244 10.13 6.31 10.81
N SER A 245 10.23 7.12 9.76
CA SER A 245 9.08 7.68 9.05
C SER A 245 8.75 6.96 7.75
N VAL A 246 9.50 5.92 7.39
CA VAL A 246 9.30 5.16 6.14
C VAL A 246 8.79 3.76 6.47
N CYS A 247 7.67 3.38 5.85
CA CYS A 247 7.05 2.07 6.04
C CYS A 247 6.84 1.38 4.68
N LEU A 248 7.48 0.23 4.50
CA LEU A 248 7.34 -0.63 3.33
C LEU A 248 6.30 -1.71 3.59
N VAL A 249 5.23 -1.70 2.79
CA VAL A 249 4.07 -2.59 2.92
C VAL A 249 4.06 -3.60 1.78
N ALA A 250 4.34 -4.85 2.12
CA ALA A 250 4.27 -5.98 1.21
C ALA A 250 2.87 -6.63 1.23
N TYR A 251 2.47 -7.24 0.12
CA TYR A 251 1.17 -7.91 0.04
C TYR A 251 1.09 -9.20 0.88
N ASN A 252 2.18 -9.97 0.96
CA ASN A 252 2.19 -11.26 1.67
C ASN A 252 3.50 -11.47 2.46
N VAL A 253 3.51 -12.53 3.29
CA VAL A 253 4.63 -12.84 4.19
C VAL A 253 5.93 -13.14 3.44
N ARG A 254 5.85 -13.82 2.28
CA ARG A 254 7.02 -14.14 1.45
C ARG A 254 7.63 -12.87 0.86
N ALA A 255 6.81 -12.00 0.29
CA ALA A 255 7.24 -10.71 -0.25
C ALA A 255 7.83 -9.81 0.85
N ARG A 256 7.23 -9.81 2.05
CA ARG A 256 7.79 -9.13 3.22
C ARG A 256 9.19 -9.63 3.56
N ALA A 257 9.38 -10.96 3.64
CA ALA A 257 10.67 -11.56 3.96
C ALA A 257 11.74 -11.22 2.91
N GLU A 258 11.38 -11.30 1.63
CA GLU A 258 12.28 -10.91 0.52
C GLU A 258 12.66 -9.42 0.60
N MET A 259 11.69 -8.54 0.84
CA MET A 259 11.96 -7.10 0.99
C MET A 259 12.86 -6.81 2.18
N GLN A 260 12.66 -7.49 3.31
CA GLN A 260 13.51 -7.37 4.49
C GLN A 260 14.94 -7.80 4.20
N GLU A 261 15.14 -8.93 3.51
CA GLU A 261 16.47 -9.39 3.10
C GLU A 261 17.17 -8.37 2.19
N ARG A 262 16.45 -7.84 1.19
CA ARG A 262 16.97 -6.85 0.23
C ARG A 262 17.27 -5.48 0.84
N THR A 263 16.72 -5.18 2.01
CA THR A 263 16.86 -3.90 2.73
C THR A 263 17.52 -4.06 4.10
N ALA A 264 18.21 -5.19 4.32
CA ALA A 264 18.89 -5.48 5.58
C ALA A 264 19.99 -4.45 5.92
N ASP A 265 20.46 -3.68 4.94
CA ASP A 265 21.39 -2.57 5.10
C ASP A 265 20.77 -1.29 5.71
N LEU A 266 19.44 -1.25 5.89
CA LEU A 266 18.70 -0.08 6.38
C LEU A 266 18.17 -0.32 7.80
N PRO A 267 18.98 -0.12 8.84
CA PRO A 267 18.56 -0.36 10.21
C PRO A 267 17.40 0.54 10.61
N GLY A 268 16.40 -0.06 11.26
CA GLY A 268 15.23 0.66 11.72
C GLY A 268 14.22 1.01 10.63
N LEU A 269 14.29 0.42 9.44
CA LEU A 269 13.20 0.46 8.47
C LEU A 269 12.05 -0.45 8.93
N GLU A 270 10.80 0.00 8.81
CA GLU A 270 9.62 -0.83 9.03
C GLU A 270 9.23 -1.53 7.72
N VAL A 271 9.19 -2.88 7.74
CA VAL A 271 8.73 -3.70 6.61
C VAL A 271 7.65 -4.67 7.10
N ARG A 272 6.42 -4.49 6.62
CA ARG A 272 5.21 -5.15 7.15
C ARG A 272 4.32 -5.66 6.03
N THR A 273 3.46 -6.65 6.32
CA THR A 273 2.25 -6.89 5.53
C THR A 273 1.11 -5.98 6.01
N LEU A 274 0.05 -5.83 5.20
CA LEU A 274 -1.16 -5.09 5.58
C LEU A 274 -1.73 -5.52 6.93
N ASN A 275 -1.97 -6.82 7.15
CA ASN A 275 -2.50 -7.31 8.42
C ASN A 275 -1.52 -7.10 9.59
N SER A 276 -0.21 -7.29 9.37
CA SER A 276 0.79 -7.04 10.43
C SER A 276 0.95 -5.55 10.77
N LEU A 277 0.62 -4.65 9.83
CA LEU A 277 0.55 -3.21 10.07
C LEU A 277 -0.73 -2.86 10.84
N ALA A 278 -1.87 -3.42 10.44
CA ALA A 278 -3.14 -3.26 11.13
C ALA A 278 -3.05 -3.73 12.59
N LEU A 279 -2.49 -4.92 12.83
CA LEU A 279 -2.28 -5.44 14.19
C LEU A 279 -1.33 -4.57 15.01
N ALA A 280 -0.31 -3.95 14.39
CA ALA A 280 0.58 -3.02 15.08
C ALA A 280 -0.13 -1.74 15.52
N VAL A 281 -1.08 -1.25 14.70
CA VAL A 281 -1.97 -0.14 15.03
C VAL A 281 -2.90 -0.53 16.18
N CYS A 282 -3.56 -1.69 16.11
CA CYS A 282 -4.44 -2.18 17.18
C CYS A 282 -3.72 -2.27 18.52
N ASN A 283 -2.54 -2.89 18.54
CA ASN A 283 -1.82 -3.20 19.77
C ASN A 283 -0.93 -2.06 20.28
N GLY A 284 -0.75 -0.99 19.52
CA GLY A 284 0.21 0.07 19.85
C GLY A 284 1.59 -0.50 20.17
N ALA A 285 2.12 -1.41 19.35
CA ALA A 285 3.37 -2.10 19.64
C ALA A 285 4.60 -1.37 19.06
N GLY A 286 5.71 -1.36 19.79
CA GLY A 286 6.97 -0.78 19.33
C GLY A 286 6.86 0.71 19.01
N ARG A 287 7.03 1.10 17.74
CA ARG A 287 6.94 2.51 17.32
C ARG A 287 5.51 3.03 17.21
N PHE A 288 4.54 2.13 17.20
CA PHE A 288 3.12 2.47 17.29
C PHE A 288 2.69 2.67 18.76
N ALA A 289 3.61 2.52 19.72
CA ALA A 289 3.31 2.66 21.14
C ALA A 289 2.81 4.06 21.50
N ARG A 290 1.77 4.03 22.34
CA ARG A 290 1.26 5.17 23.10
C ARG A 290 1.23 4.79 24.59
N PRO A 291 1.06 5.75 25.50
CA PRO A 291 0.46 5.48 26.81
C PRO A 291 -1.03 5.17 26.59
N THR A 292 -1.53 3.95 26.84
CA THR A 292 -2.84 3.52 26.29
C THR A 292 -3.84 2.92 27.27
N GLY A 293 -5.12 3.10 26.93
CA GLY A 293 -6.30 2.39 27.48
C GLY A 293 -7.04 1.50 26.47
N HIS A 294 -6.37 0.92 25.47
CA HIS A 294 -6.92 -0.24 24.72
C HIS A 294 -6.11 -1.48 25.07
N ASP A 295 -6.79 -2.61 25.26
CA ASP A 295 -6.17 -3.90 25.52
C ASP A 295 -5.52 -4.47 24.26
N ARG A 296 -4.50 -5.29 24.46
CA ARG A 296 -3.78 -5.95 23.37
C ARG A 296 -4.62 -7.10 22.85
N VAL A 297 -4.78 -7.17 21.54
CA VAL A 297 -5.52 -8.25 20.86
C VAL A 297 -4.60 -9.30 20.27
N GLU A 298 -5.08 -10.55 20.30
CA GLU A 298 -4.44 -11.71 19.66
C GLU A 298 -5.20 -12.15 18.41
N VAL A 299 -4.49 -12.77 17.46
CA VAL A 299 -5.10 -13.23 16.21
C VAL A 299 -5.55 -14.68 16.34
N ILE A 300 -6.84 -14.95 16.16
CA ILE A 300 -7.42 -16.31 16.19
C ILE A 300 -7.36 -16.98 14.82
N GLY A 301 -7.26 -18.32 14.83
CA GLY A 301 -7.21 -19.13 13.62
C GLY A 301 -8.58 -19.50 13.05
N GLU A 302 -8.61 -20.09 11.84
CA GLU A 302 -9.84 -20.46 11.14
C GLU A 302 -10.74 -21.40 11.97
N ARG A 303 -10.15 -22.31 12.75
CA ARG A 303 -10.90 -23.22 13.63
C ARG A 303 -11.69 -22.45 14.70
N GLU A 304 -11.06 -21.50 15.36
CA GLU A 304 -11.69 -20.71 16.43
C GLU A 304 -12.76 -19.77 15.87
N VAL A 305 -12.52 -19.20 14.68
CA VAL A 305 -13.52 -18.44 13.92
C VAL A 305 -14.75 -19.31 13.64
N ARG A 306 -14.55 -20.54 13.16
CA ARG A 306 -15.64 -21.49 12.90
C ARG A 306 -16.38 -21.88 14.17
N ASP A 307 -15.67 -22.10 15.28
CA ASP A 307 -16.28 -22.44 16.57
C ASP A 307 -17.15 -21.28 17.10
N LEU A 308 -16.68 -20.04 16.99
CA LEU A 308 -17.43 -18.82 17.30
C LEU A 308 -18.69 -18.68 16.45
N LEU A 309 -18.52 -18.79 15.13
CA LEU A 309 -19.64 -18.72 14.18
C LEU A 309 -20.65 -19.83 14.44
N HIS A 310 -20.20 -21.05 14.76
CA HIS A 310 -21.10 -22.15 15.06
C HIS A 310 -22.03 -21.84 16.25
N VAL A 311 -21.50 -21.21 17.30
CA VAL A 311 -22.27 -20.79 18.48
C VAL A 311 -23.29 -19.71 18.11
N LEU A 312 -22.88 -18.69 17.34
CA LEU A 312 -23.74 -17.55 17.00
C LEU A 312 -24.81 -17.89 15.96
N VAL A 313 -24.45 -18.71 14.96
CA VAL A 313 -25.39 -19.21 13.95
C VAL A 313 -26.40 -20.19 14.59
N GLY A 314 -25.98 -21.01 15.55
CA GLY A 314 -26.87 -21.94 16.26
C GLY A 314 -27.69 -22.84 15.32
N GLU A 315 -28.98 -23.05 15.62
CA GLU A 315 -29.92 -23.76 14.73
C GLU A 315 -30.49 -22.89 13.59
N ARG A 316 -30.03 -21.62 13.41
CA ARG A 316 -30.52 -20.72 12.35
C ARG A 316 -30.25 -21.27 10.95
N THR A 317 -29.30 -22.20 10.80
CA THR A 317 -29.10 -22.93 9.54
C THR A 317 -30.24 -23.94 9.32
N PRO A 318 -31.06 -23.81 8.26
CA PRO A 318 -32.18 -24.73 8.03
C PRO A 318 -31.71 -26.19 7.92
N ARG A 319 -32.16 -27.06 8.85
CA ARG A 319 -31.87 -28.52 8.86
C ARG A 319 -32.13 -29.20 7.50
N LYS A 320 -33.08 -28.68 6.70
CA LYS A 320 -33.47 -29.21 5.39
C LYS A 320 -32.48 -28.91 4.24
N ARG A 321 -31.46 -28.06 4.44
CA ARG A 321 -30.49 -27.66 3.41
C ARG A 321 -29.06 -28.11 3.67
N ARG A 322 -28.82 -29.01 4.63
CA ARG A 322 -27.57 -29.79 4.67
C ARG A 322 -27.54 -30.70 3.45
N ARG A 323 -27.20 -30.15 2.28
CA ARG A 323 -26.69 -30.94 1.16
C ARG A 323 -25.50 -31.71 1.75
N ALA A 324 -25.58 -33.03 1.75
CA ALA A 324 -24.43 -33.84 2.10
C ALA A 324 -23.22 -33.30 1.28
N MET A 325 -22.08 -33.10 1.92
CA MET A 325 -20.82 -32.58 1.35
C MET A 325 -20.57 -31.05 1.28
N THR A 326 -21.41 -30.16 1.78
CA THR A 326 -21.09 -28.70 1.83
C THR A 326 -20.88 -28.19 3.26
N ASP A 327 -19.84 -27.38 3.46
CA ASP A 327 -19.57 -26.68 4.72
C ASP A 327 -20.64 -25.60 4.97
N PRO A 328 -21.51 -25.74 5.99
CA PRO A 328 -22.61 -24.81 6.22
C PRO A 328 -22.15 -23.43 6.71
N LEU A 329 -20.91 -23.29 7.19
CA LEU A 329 -20.37 -22.01 7.68
C LEU A 329 -19.65 -21.22 6.60
N ALA A 330 -19.28 -21.84 5.48
CA ALA A 330 -18.55 -21.17 4.41
C ALA A 330 -19.25 -19.89 3.89
N PRO A 331 -20.57 -19.89 3.62
CA PRO A 331 -21.27 -18.66 3.19
C PRO A 331 -21.22 -17.54 4.24
N TRP A 332 -21.22 -17.88 5.53
CA TRP A 332 -21.14 -16.91 6.63
C TRP A 332 -19.75 -16.28 6.71
N VAL A 333 -18.69 -17.07 6.52
CA VAL A 333 -17.31 -16.56 6.45
C VAL A 333 -17.13 -15.64 5.24
N GLU A 334 -17.66 -16.03 4.08
CA GLU A 334 -17.64 -15.19 2.86
C GLU A 334 -18.41 -13.89 3.06
N ALA A 335 -19.60 -13.92 3.68
CA ALA A 335 -20.38 -12.73 4.02
C ALA A 335 -19.64 -11.81 5.00
N LEU A 336 -19.00 -12.35 6.04
CA LEU A 336 -18.16 -11.58 6.96
C LEU A 336 -17.01 -10.88 6.24
N SER A 337 -16.31 -11.58 5.34
CA SER A 337 -15.23 -11.00 4.53
C SER A 337 -15.77 -9.91 3.59
N ALA A 338 -16.89 -10.17 2.90
CA ALA A 338 -17.50 -9.23 1.95
C ALA A 338 -17.99 -7.95 2.64
N SER A 339 -18.58 -8.07 3.83
CA SER A 339 -18.98 -6.93 4.65
C SER A 339 -17.75 -6.13 5.07
N ARG A 340 -16.80 -6.77 5.77
CA ARG A 340 -15.61 -6.10 6.34
C ARG A 340 -14.70 -5.54 5.26
N LEU A 341 -14.03 -6.40 4.48
CA LEU A 341 -13.03 -5.95 3.51
C LEU A 341 -13.64 -5.10 2.38
N GLY A 342 -14.92 -5.33 2.07
CA GLY A 342 -15.69 -4.55 1.11
C GLY A 342 -16.21 -3.22 1.63
N LEU A 343 -16.15 -2.95 2.95
CA LEU A 343 -16.81 -1.82 3.61
C LEU A 343 -18.32 -1.76 3.30
N ARG A 344 -19.00 -2.91 3.33
CA ARG A 344 -20.42 -3.05 2.95
C ARG A 344 -21.30 -3.24 4.17
N ASP A 345 -22.46 -2.60 4.14
CA ASP A 345 -23.50 -2.75 5.15
C ASP A 345 -23.91 -4.23 5.29
N PRO A 346 -23.88 -4.80 6.51
CA PRO A 346 -24.34 -6.17 6.75
C PRO A 346 -25.73 -6.48 6.16
N ALA A 347 -26.67 -5.55 6.16
CA ALA A 347 -28.00 -5.75 5.58
C ALA A 347 -28.02 -5.79 4.04
N GLU A 348 -27.04 -5.19 3.39
CA GLU A 348 -26.83 -5.34 1.94
C GLU A 348 -26.23 -6.70 1.62
N VAL A 349 -25.20 -7.10 2.37
CA VAL A 349 -24.55 -8.40 2.20
C VAL A 349 -25.52 -9.55 2.46
N GLU A 350 -26.36 -9.45 3.48
CA GLU A 350 -27.40 -10.45 3.76
C GLU A 350 -28.32 -10.68 2.56
N ARG A 351 -28.77 -9.59 1.90
CA ARG A 351 -29.63 -9.68 0.71
C ARG A 351 -28.95 -10.35 -0.48
N ASP A 352 -27.66 -10.07 -0.69
CA ASP A 352 -26.89 -10.65 -1.80
C ASP A 352 -26.63 -12.15 -1.63
N TYR A 353 -26.41 -12.58 -0.39
CA TYR A 353 -26.11 -13.97 -0.03
C TYR A 353 -27.37 -14.74 0.41
N ALA A 354 -28.56 -14.13 0.32
CA ALA A 354 -29.80 -14.78 0.66
C ALA A 354 -30.11 -15.97 -0.28
N PRO A 355 -30.64 -17.10 0.24
CA PRO A 355 -31.05 -17.33 1.63
C PRO A 355 -29.97 -18.02 2.49
N ASP A 356 -28.71 -18.08 2.03
CA ASP A 356 -27.68 -18.92 2.67
C ASP A 356 -27.15 -18.33 3.99
N VAL A 357 -27.32 -17.02 4.20
CA VAL A 357 -26.93 -16.29 5.43
C VAL A 357 -28.07 -15.46 6.05
N ASP A 358 -29.31 -15.98 6.02
CA ASP A 358 -30.49 -15.32 6.64
C ASP A 358 -30.24 -14.96 8.12
N GLY A 359 -30.41 -13.69 8.49
CA GLY A 359 -30.06 -13.12 9.79
C GLY A 359 -28.62 -12.59 9.92
N PHE A 360 -27.87 -12.46 8.83
CA PHE A 360 -26.49 -11.94 8.85
C PHE A 360 -26.36 -10.52 9.39
N ALA A 361 -27.31 -9.62 9.13
CA ALA A 361 -27.27 -8.26 9.64
C ALA A 361 -27.28 -8.18 11.18
N GLU A 362 -27.94 -9.12 11.85
CA GLU A 362 -27.91 -9.26 13.30
C GLU A 362 -26.64 -9.97 13.79
N LEU A 363 -26.17 -10.97 13.04
CA LEU A 363 -25.03 -11.80 13.43
C LEU A 363 -23.69 -11.05 13.33
N ALA A 364 -23.49 -10.24 12.29
CA ALA A 364 -22.24 -9.50 12.08
C ALA A 364 -21.81 -8.65 13.29
N PRO A 365 -22.66 -7.78 13.87
CA PRO A 365 -22.29 -7.02 15.06
C PRO A 365 -22.10 -7.90 16.30
N ALA A 366 -22.92 -8.95 16.50
CA ALA A 366 -22.76 -9.89 17.61
C ALA A 366 -21.44 -10.68 17.54
N TYR A 367 -20.98 -11.00 16.32
CA TYR A 367 -19.68 -11.62 16.10
C TYR A 367 -18.54 -10.67 16.45
N ALA A 368 -18.62 -9.39 16.05
CA ALA A 368 -17.63 -8.39 16.43
C ALA A 368 -17.57 -8.18 17.96
N GLU A 369 -18.72 -8.13 18.63
CA GLU A 369 -18.79 -8.05 20.10
C GLU A 369 -18.14 -9.28 20.77
N ALA A 370 -18.41 -10.49 20.27
CA ALA A 370 -17.80 -11.71 20.78
C ALA A 370 -16.26 -11.78 20.59
N LEU A 371 -15.72 -11.10 19.57
CA LEU A 371 -14.28 -10.94 19.39
C LEU A 371 -13.70 -9.94 20.41
N ASP A 372 -14.37 -8.79 20.58
CA ASP A 372 -13.96 -7.74 21.51
C ASP A 372 -14.00 -8.22 22.98
N GLU A 373 -15.03 -8.97 23.40
CA GLU A 373 -15.13 -9.55 24.76
C GLU A 373 -13.98 -10.51 25.12
N ARG A 374 -13.29 -11.04 24.10
CA ARG A 374 -12.20 -12.00 24.25
C ARG A 374 -10.83 -11.39 24.00
N ASP A 375 -10.75 -10.09 23.70
CA ASP A 375 -9.53 -9.42 23.25
C ASP A 375 -8.86 -10.14 22.07
N VAL A 376 -9.66 -10.59 21.10
CA VAL A 376 -9.15 -11.26 19.90
C VAL A 376 -9.65 -10.63 18.61
N VAL A 377 -8.94 -10.90 17.53
CA VAL A 377 -9.30 -10.52 16.16
C VAL A 377 -9.07 -11.69 15.23
N ASP A 378 -9.89 -11.86 14.20
CA ASP A 378 -9.55 -12.76 13.10
C ASP A 378 -8.74 -12.03 12.01
N PHE A 379 -8.47 -12.69 10.89
CA PHE A 379 -7.61 -12.14 9.84
C PHE A 379 -8.15 -10.84 9.23
N ASP A 380 -9.43 -10.79 8.88
CA ASP A 380 -10.06 -9.61 8.27
C ASP A 380 -10.38 -8.55 9.32
N HIS A 381 -10.77 -8.98 10.53
CA HIS A 381 -11.12 -8.07 11.62
C HIS A 381 -9.93 -7.21 12.05
N GLN A 382 -8.69 -7.68 11.89
CA GLN A 382 -7.51 -6.84 12.11
C GLN A 382 -7.56 -5.51 11.35
N ILE A 383 -7.99 -5.54 10.08
CA ILE A 383 -8.06 -4.34 9.24
C ILE A 383 -9.14 -3.39 9.75
N ILE A 384 -10.32 -3.93 10.07
CA ILE A 384 -11.46 -3.14 10.55
C ILE A 384 -11.17 -2.55 11.92
N ARG A 385 -10.64 -3.36 12.85
CA ARG A 385 -10.24 -2.88 14.18
C ARG A 385 -9.18 -1.78 14.09
N ALA A 386 -8.22 -1.89 13.17
CA ALA A 386 -7.24 -0.83 12.94
C ALA A 386 -7.89 0.45 12.40
N ILE A 387 -8.85 0.34 11.47
CA ILE A 387 -9.63 1.50 10.99
C ILE A 387 -10.38 2.14 12.16
N ASP A 388 -11.06 1.36 13.00
CA ASP A 388 -11.80 1.87 14.15
C ASP A 388 -10.88 2.59 15.14
N VAL A 389 -9.71 2.03 15.45
CA VAL A 389 -8.69 2.68 16.30
C VAL A 389 -8.22 3.98 15.65
N LEU A 390 -7.94 3.99 14.35
CA LEU A 390 -7.52 5.21 13.64
C LEU A 390 -8.62 6.26 13.62
N LEU A 391 -9.91 5.90 13.63
CA LEU A 391 -11.01 6.86 13.62
C LEU A 391 -11.35 7.39 15.02
N THR A 392 -11.20 6.55 16.05
CA THR A 392 -11.66 6.84 17.42
C THR A 392 -10.55 7.33 18.36
N ASP A 393 -9.28 7.03 18.07
CA ASP A 393 -8.13 7.45 18.89
C ASP A 393 -7.16 8.35 18.10
N PRO A 394 -7.26 9.69 18.24
CA PRO A 394 -6.36 10.64 17.62
C PRO A 394 -4.89 10.44 17.97
N ALA A 395 -4.57 10.03 19.19
CA ALA A 395 -3.19 9.80 19.61
C ALA A 395 -2.60 8.56 18.94
N ALA A 396 -3.38 7.49 18.81
CA ALA A 396 -3.00 6.29 18.05
C ALA A 396 -2.82 6.64 16.57
N ARG A 397 -3.74 7.41 15.98
CA ARG A 397 -3.65 7.88 14.60
C ARG A 397 -2.41 8.74 14.36
N ALA A 398 -2.09 9.66 15.26
CA ALA A 398 -0.87 10.46 15.19
C ALA A 398 0.40 9.60 15.30
N ALA A 399 0.42 8.62 16.22
CA ALA A 399 1.55 7.68 16.34
C ALA A 399 1.74 6.84 15.08
N ALA A 400 0.66 6.28 14.52
CA ALA A 400 0.72 5.50 13.30
C ALA A 400 1.18 6.34 12.09
N ARG A 401 0.71 7.58 11.97
CA ARG A 401 1.14 8.53 10.92
C ARG A 401 2.62 8.90 11.00
N ARG A 402 3.20 8.99 12.22
CA ARG A 402 4.65 9.20 12.36
C ARG A 402 5.44 8.06 11.73
N VAL A 403 5.01 6.81 11.95
CA VAL A 403 5.66 5.62 11.38
C VAL A 403 5.41 5.50 9.88
N CYS A 404 4.21 5.86 9.44
CA CYS A 404 3.75 5.79 8.06
C CYS A 404 3.89 7.12 7.31
N GLY A 405 4.86 7.97 7.68
CA GLY A 405 5.05 9.29 7.09
C GLY A 405 5.29 9.25 5.57
N VAL A 406 5.99 8.21 5.11
CA VAL A 406 6.10 7.81 3.70
C VAL A 406 5.75 6.33 3.60
N LEU A 407 4.67 6.01 2.89
CA LEU A 407 4.22 4.64 2.67
C LEU A 407 4.65 4.15 1.29
N LEU A 408 5.32 3.01 1.25
CA LEU A 408 5.65 2.32 0.00
C LEU A 408 4.83 1.03 -0.05
N VAL A 409 3.87 0.93 -0.96
CA VAL A 409 2.88 -0.16 -0.96
C VAL A 409 3.02 -0.97 -2.23
N ASP A 410 3.29 -2.27 -2.08
CA ASP A 410 3.35 -3.23 -3.19
C ASP A 410 1.98 -3.82 -3.54
N GLU A 411 1.86 -4.34 -4.76
CA GLU A 411 0.65 -4.93 -5.34
C GLU A 411 -0.63 -4.13 -5.06
N PHE A 412 -0.59 -2.83 -5.37
CA PHE A 412 -1.68 -1.90 -5.08
C PHE A 412 -3.02 -2.28 -5.74
N GLN A 413 -2.99 -3.06 -6.83
CA GLN A 413 -4.20 -3.56 -7.49
C GLN A 413 -4.96 -4.60 -6.65
N ASP A 414 -4.26 -5.29 -5.73
CA ASP A 414 -4.82 -6.38 -4.92
C ASP A 414 -5.40 -5.89 -3.58
N LEU A 415 -5.39 -4.57 -3.35
CA LEU A 415 -6.03 -3.96 -2.19
C LEU A 415 -7.56 -4.11 -2.26
N THR A 416 -8.19 -4.26 -1.10
CA THR A 416 -9.65 -4.20 -0.96
C THR A 416 -10.06 -2.77 -0.56
N PRO A 417 -11.36 -2.41 -0.60
CA PRO A 417 -11.84 -1.13 -0.09
C PRO A 417 -11.34 -0.78 1.31
N ALA A 418 -11.37 -1.73 2.25
CA ALA A 418 -10.89 -1.54 3.62
C ALA A 418 -9.36 -1.30 3.67
N HIS A 419 -8.58 -2.07 2.90
CA HIS A 419 -7.12 -1.84 2.83
C HIS A 419 -6.79 -0.43 2.34
N LEU A 420 -7.49 0.04 1.30
CA LEU A 420 -7.30 1.39 0.77
C LEU A 420 -7.69 2.47 1.80
N LEU A 421 -8.82 2.31 2.49
CA LEU A 421 -9.23 3.24 3.55
C LEU A 421 -8.18 3.32 4.66
N MET A 422 -7.69 2.18 5.14
CA MET A 422 -6.63 2.12 6.16
C MET A 422 -5.36 2.85 5.70
N ILE A 423 -4.88 2.58 4.49
CA ILE A 423 -3.70 3.26 3.92
C ILE A 423 -3.91 4.78 3.90
N ARG A 424 -5.09 5.26 3.52
CA ARG A 424 -5.39 6.70 3.46
C ARG A 424 -5.43 7.35 4.85
N LEU A 425 -6.00 6.67 5.85
CA LEU A 425 -5.98 7.14 7.24
C LEU A 425 -4.55 7.24 7.77
N LEU A 426 -3.70 6.25 7.46
CA LEU A 426 -2.29 6.19 7.83
C LEU A 426 -1.41 7.23 7.10
N ALA A 427 -1.67 7.48 5.82
CA ALA A 427 -0.96 8.51 5.06
C ALA A 427 -1.38 9.94 5.47
N GLY A 428 -2.63 10.08 5.94
CA GLY A 428 -3.20 11.34 6.36
C GLY A 428 -3.24 12.40 5.25
N PRO A 429 -3.31 13.68 5.61
CA PRO A 429 -3.46 14.78 4.66
C PRO A 429 -2.31 14.97 3.65
N ARG A 430 -1.09 14.54 4.02
CA ARG A 430 0.12 14.63 3.18
C ARG A 430 -0.01 13.76 1.92
N ALA A 431 -0.71 12.63 2.06
CA ALA A 431 -0.91 11.66 0.97
C ALA A 431 0.40 11.15 0.34
N ASP A 432 1.48 11.06 1.13
CA ASP A 432 2.81 10.58 0.74
C ASP A 432 2.81 9.03 0.58
N VAL A 433 2.07 8.54 -0.41
CA VAL A 433 1.94 7.11 -0.74
C VAL A 433 2.56 6.82 -2.11
N PHE A 434 3.59 5.98 -2.09
CA PHE A 434 4.26 5.40 -3.25
C PHE A 434 3.66 4.02 -3.52
N GLY A 435 2.58 3.97 -4.29
CA GLY A 435 1.89 2.74 -4.66
C GLY A 435 2.47 2.12 -5.91
N VAL A 436 2.85 0.85 -5.85
CA VAL A 436 3.40 0.08 -6.97
C VAL A 436 2.43 -1.05 -7.31
N GLY A 437 2.13 -1.22 -8.58
CA GLY A 437 1.22 -2.29 -9.00
C GLY A 437 1.05 -2.37 -10.50
N ASP A 438 0.19 -3.28 -10.92
CA ASP A 438 -0.19 -3.45 -12.32
C ASP A 438 -1.69 -3.74 -12.40
N ASP A 439 -2.44 -2.82 -13.00
CA ASP A 439 -3.88 -2.96 -13.18
C ASP A 439 -4.26 -4.20 -14.00
N ASP A 440 -3.41 -4.61 -14.94
CA ASP A 440 -3.61 -5.82 -15.75
C ASP A 440 -3.35 -7.13 -14.97
N GLN A 441 -2.82 -7.06 -13.74
CA GLN A 441 -2.57 -8.21 -12.85
C GLN A 441 -3.61 -8.37 -11.74
N THR A 442 -4.75 -7.67 -11.82
CA THR A 442 -5.80 -7.80 -10.80
C THR A 442 -6.55 -9.13 -10.92
N ILE A 443 -6.16 -10.13 -10.14
CA ILE A 443 -6.75 -11.49 -10.20
C ILE A 443 -7.60 -11.86 -8.98
N TYR A 444 -7.54 -11.08 -7.89
CA TYR A 444 -8.29 -11.32 -6.65
C TYR A 444 -9.62 -10.55 -6.59
N GLY A 445 -10.24 -10.24 -7.74
CA GLY A 445 -11.47 -9.46 -7.80
C GLY A 445 -12.64 -10.07 -7.01
N TYR A 446 -12.67 -11.40 -6.90
CA TYR A 446 -13.66 -12.12 -6.08
C TYR A 446 -13.51 -11.85 -4.57
N SER A 447 -12.34 -11.40 -4.11
CA SER A 447 -12.06 -11.00 -2.72
C SER A 447 -12.14 -9.47 -2.53
N GLY A 448 -12.62 -8.72 -3.52
CA GLY A 448 -12.78 -7.27 -3.47
C GLY A 448 -11.58 -6.46 -3.98
N ALA A 449 -10.56 -7.10 -4.56
CA ALA A 449 -9.48 -6.40 -5.26
C ALA A 449 -10.01 -5.61 -6.48
N SER A 450 -9.35 -4.51 -6.84
CA SER A 450 -9.80 -3.69 -7.98
C SER A 450 -8.67 -2.96 -8.70
N PRO A 451 -8.61 -3.02 -10.05
CA PRO A 451 -7.66 -2.21 -10.82
C PRO A 451 -7.94 -0.71 -10.69
N ARG A 452 -9.15 -0.33 -10.25
CA ARG A 452 -9.58 1.05 -10.05
C ARG A 452 -8.64 1.83 -9.14
N TRP A 453 -7.99 1.17 -8.18
CA TRP A 453 -7.08 1.83 -7.24
C TRP A 453 -5.87 2.46 -7.93
N LEU A 454 -5.37 1.82 -8.99
CA LEU A 454 -4.30 2.35 -9.82
C LEU A 454 -4.84 3.31 -10.90
N ILE A 455 -5.98 2.97 -11.50
CA ILE A 455 -6.59 3.77 -12.58
C ILE A 455 -7.01 5.15 -12.08
N GLU A 456 -7.72 5.21 -10.96
CA GLU A 456 -8.23 6.42 -10.31
C GLU A 456 -7.32 6.91 -9.17
N TYR A 457 -6.02 6.57 -9.18
CA TYR A 457 -5.11 6.83 -8.06
C TYR A 457 -5.14 8.29 -7.55
N GLU A 458 -5.17 9.27 -8.45
CA GLU A 458 -5.21 10.71 -8.12
C GLU A 458 -6.48 11.11 -7.34
N ARG A 459 -7.59 10.38 -7.52
CA ARG A 459 -8.82 10.59 -6.73
C ARG A 459 -8.60 10.28 -5.26
N PHE A 460 -7.79 9.26 -4.96
CA PHE A 460 -7.50 8.81 -3.60
C PHE A 460 -6.32 9.57 -2.98
N PHE A 461 -5.35 9.96 -3.81
CA PHE A 461 -4.14 10.70 -3.43
C PHE A 461 -4.01 11.95 -4.33
N PRO A 462 -4.66 13.07 -3.98
CA PRO A 462 -4.68 14.26 -4.84
C PRO A 462 -3.30 14.85 -5.10
N GLY A 463 -3.01 15.14 -6.38
CA GLY A 463 -1.70 15.62 -6.84
C GLY A 463 -0.66 14.51 -7.00
N ALA A 464 -1.07 13.24 -6.98
CA ALA A 464 -0.16 12.13 -7.20
C ALA A 464 0.36 12.06 -8.65
N VAL A 465 1.65 11.72 -8.79
CA VAL A 465 2.30 11.60 -10.10
C VAL A 465 2.32 10.14 -10.55
N ARG A 466 2.00 9.89 -11.83
CA ARG A 466 2.08 8.56 -12.43
C ARG A 466 3.42 8.33 -13.11
N HIS A 467 4.05 7.19 -12.83
CA HIS A 467 5.25 6.71 -13.52
C HIS A 467 4.95 5.37 -14.17
N LEU A 468 5.23 5.24 -15.46
CA LEU A 468 5.06 4.00 -16.22
C LEU A 468 6.43 3.33 -16.39
N LEU A 469 6.55 2.06 -16.00
CA LEU A 469 7.72 1.25 -16.31
C LEU A 469 7.49 0.49 -17.62
N GLY A 470 8.27 0.79 -18.65
CA GLY A 470 8.00 0.33 -20.02
C GLY A 470 8.79 -0.90 -20.46
N VAL A 471 9.78 -1.34 -19.66
CA VAL A 471 10.71 -2.39 -20.05
C VAL A 471 10.50 -3.65 -19.20
N ASN A 472 10.23 -4.78 -19.85
CA ASN A 472 10.19 -6.11 -19.25
C ASN A 472 11.58 -6.76 -19.31
N TYR A 473 12.10 -7.15 -18.15
CA TYR A 473 13.43 -7.78 -17.98
C TYR A 473 13.36 -9.30 -17.81
N ARG A 474 12.16 -9.88 -17.80
CA ARG A 474 11.90 -11.29 -17.48
C ARG A 474 11.64 -12.14 -18.73
N CYS A 475 10.87 -11.61 -19.68
CA CYS A 475 10.30 -12.36 -20.79
C CYS A 475 10.92 -11.94 -22.15
N PRO A 476 11.03 -12.86 -23.11
CA PRO A 476 11.50 -12.56 -24.46
C PRO A 476 10.46 -11.72 -25.25
N PRO A 477 10.88 -11.05 -26.34
CA PRO A 477 10.02 -10.16 -27.13
C PRO A 477 8.67 -10.76 -27.51
N ALA A 478 8.61 -11.95 -28.10
CA ALA A 478 7.33 -12.47 -28.58
C ALA A 478 6.38 -12.97 -27.47
N VAL A 479 6.89 -13.31 -26.26
CA VAL A 479 6.01 -13.52 -25.09
C VAL A 479 5.43 -12.18 -24.62
N VAL A 480 6.23 -11.11 -24.62
CA VAL A 480 5.75 -9.76 -24.28
C VAL A 480 4.72 -9.29 -25.30
N GLU A 481 4.94 -9.55 -26.58
CA GLU A 481 4.01 -9.21 -27.67
C GLU A 481 2.69 -9.98 -27.56
N ALA A 482 2.75 -11.30 -27.38
CA ALA A 482 1.55 -12.13 -27.19
C ALA A 482 0.73 -11.68 -25.96
N ALA A 483 1.40 -11.41 -24.84
CA ALA A 483 0.74 -10.87 -23.65
C ALA A 483 0.13 -9.48 -23.92
N SER A 484 0.85 -8.59 -24.60
CA SER A 484 0.36 -7.25 -24.94
C SER A 484 -0.85 -7.30 -25.86
N ASN A 485 -0.85 -8.21 -26.85
CA ASN A 485 -1.98 -8.43 -27.74
C ASN A 485 -3.21 -8.92 -26.96
N LEU A 486 -3.05 -9.91 -26.07
CA LEU A 486 -4.14 -10.38 -25.21
C LEU A 486 -4.70 -9.25 -24.35
N LEU A 487 -3.83 -8.51 -23.66
CA LEU A 487 -4.22 -7.40 -22.78
C LEU A 487 -4.86 -6.23 -23.52
N SER A 488 -4.64 -6.08 -24.83
CA SER A 488 -5.28 -5.03 -25.64
C SER A 488 -6.81 -5.13 -25.69
N HIS A 489 -7.37 -6.31 -25.38
CA HIS A 489 -8.81 -6.54 -25.32
C HIS A 489 -9.47 -5.98 -24.04
N ASN A 490 -8.67 -5.66 -23.00
CA ASN A 490 -9.18 -5.09 -21.76
C ASN A 490 -9.59 -3.62 -21.95
N ARG A 491 -10.82 -3.27 -21.52
CA ARG A 491 -11.38 -1.91 -21.68
C ARG A 491 -11.09 -0.96 -20.52
N HIS A 492 -10.93 -1.50 -19.30
CA HIS A 492 -10.72 -0.71 -18.10
C HIS A 492 -9.30 -0.95 -17.59
N ARG A 493 -8.35 -0.24 -18.23
CA ARG A 493 -6.91 -0.38 -17.97
C ARG A 493 -6.19 0.95 -18.13
N ILE A 494 -4.98 1.03 -17.60
CA ILE A 494 -4.05 2.12 -17.85
C ILE A 494 -3.37 1.85 -19.19
N ALA A 495 -3.47 2.81 -20.12
CA ALA A 495 -2.73 2.75 -21.38
C ALA A 495 -1.22 2.79 -21.08
N LYS A 496 -0.52 1.74 -21.52
CA LYS A 496 0.93 1.57 -21.32
C LYS A 496 1.53 0.71 -22.42
N GLU A 497 2.73 1.08 -22.84
CA GLU A 497 3.53 0.31 -23.78
C GLU A 497 4.53 -0.55 -23.03
N ILE A 498 4.60 -1.83 -23.38
CA ILE A 498 5.49 -2.80 -22.74
C ILE A 498 6.41 -3.35 -23.83
N SER A 499 7.72 -3.17 -23.63
CA SER A 499 8.75 -3.68 -24.51
C SER A 499 9.64 -4.67 -23.76
N ALA A 500 10.10 -5.72 -24.43
CA ALA A 500 11.14 -6.56 -23.86
C ALA A 500 12.47 -5.80 -23.85
N ARG A 501 13.33 -6.06 -22.86
CA ARG A 501 14.70 -5.53 -22.86
C ARG A 501 15.38 -5.93 -24.18
N PRO A 502 16.02 -4.99 -24.91
CA PRO A 502 16.81 -5.33 -26.09
C PRO A 502 17.88 -6.36 -25.70
N ALA A 503 17.91 -7.50 -26.39
CA ALA A 503 18.98 -8.47 -26.21
C ALA A 503 20.31 -7.78 -26.50
N ARG A 504 21.32 -7.96 -25.62
CA ARG A 504 22.70 -7.85 -26.08
C ARG A 504 22.91 -9.07 -26.99
N VAL A 505 22.69 -8.87 -28.30
CA VAL A 505 22.76 -9.83 -29.44
C VAL A 505 23.94 -10.81 -29.27
N PRO A 506 23.80 -12.13 -29.59
CA PRO A 506 23.21 -12.65 -30.83
C PRO A 506 21.80 -13.24 -30.74
N GLU A 507 21.05 -13.01 -31.82
CA GLU A 507 19.82 -13.64 -32.30
C GLU A 507 19.13 -14.62 -31.36
N ALA A 508 17.99 -14.20 -30.81
CA ALA A 508 16.97 -15.15 -30.39
C ALA A 508 16.44 -15.84 -31.64
N ALA A 509 16.53 -17.17 -31.68
CA ALA A 509 15.85 -17.99 -32.67
C ALA A 509 14.35 -17.60 -32.74
N PRO A 510 13.72 -17.65 -33.93
CA PRO A 510 12.28 -17.47 -34.06
C PRO A 510 11.53 -18.37 -33.07
N LEU A 511 10.45 -17.85 -32.51
CA LEU A 511 9.53 -18.68 -31.76
C LEU A 511 8.80 -19.57 -32.76
N ASP A 512 9.06 -20.88 -32.74
CA ASP A 512 8.23 -21.86 -33.45
C ASP A 512 6.83 -21.84 -32.81
N ILE A 513 5.86 -21.37 -33.59
CA ILE A 513 4.43 -21.41 -33.28
C ILE A 513 3.89 -22.65 -34.00
N ASP A 514 3.68 -23.73 -33.26
CA ASP A 514 2.94 -24.87 -33.78
C ASP A 514 1.45 -24.50 -33.83
N GLU A 515 0.91 -24.34 -35.04
CA GLU A 515 -0.53 -24.27 -35.26
C GLU A 515 -1.15 -25.66 -35.06
N PRO A 516 -2.40 -25.75 -34.56
CA PRO A 516 -3.05 -27.04 -34.38
C PRO A 516 -3.28 -27.72 -35.74
N ASP A 517 -2.64 -28.87 -35.93
CA ASP A 517 -2.69 -29.68 -37.15
C ASP A 517 -4.13 -29.93 -37.64
N GLY A 518 -4.50 -29.21 -38.69
CA GLY A 518 -5.51 -29.64 -39.65
C GLY A 518 -4.90 -30.68 -40.58
N ALA A 519 -4.88 -31.94 -40.15
CA ALA A 519 -4.72 -33.15 -40.95
C ALA A 519 -3.85 -33.06 -42.23
N GLY A 520 -2.58 -33.47 -42.10
CA GLY A 520 -1.83 -34.20 -43.13
C GLY A 520 -0.70 -33.45 -43.85
N SER A 521 0.56 -33.76 -43.54
CA SER A 521 1.43 -34.63 -44.36
C SER A 521 2.92 -34.46 -44.04
N GLU A 522 3.57 -35.59 -43.82
CA GLU A 522 4.96 -35.96 -44.12
C GLU A 522 6.15 -35.23 -43.44
N ALA A 523 6.77 -36.02 -42.55
CA ALA A 523 8.13 -36.00 -42.07
C ALA A 523 9.17 -35.30 -42.96
N GLY A 524 9.75 -34.22 -42.42
CA GLY A 524 11.07 -33.70 -42.80
C GLY A 524 11.97 -33.70 -41.58
N GLU A 525 13.06 -34.46 -41.64
CA GLU A 525 14.13 -34.50 -40.64
C GLU A 525 14.81 -33.13 -40.54
N SER A 526 14.87 -32.55 -39.34
CA SER A 526 15.76 -31.44 -39.00
C SER A 526 16.64 -31.81 -37.79
N GLU A 527 17.94 -31.64 -37.97
CA GLU A 527 19.02 -31.94 -37.02
C GLU A 527 18.94 -31.10 -35.73
N PRO A 528 19.52 -31.58 -34.60
CA PRO A 528 19.39 -30.95 -33.30
C PRO A 528 20.40 -29.80 -33.17
N ASP A 529 19.93 -28.55 -33.34
CA ASP A 529 20.75 -27.38 -33.04
C ASP A 529 20.67 -27.03 -31.54
N GLY A 530 21.84 -26.95 -30.91
CA GLY A 530 22.07 -27.02 -29.46
C GLY A 530 21.81 -25.72 -28.69
N ALA A 531 20.71 -25.03 -28.96
CA ALA A 531 20.21 -23.96 -28.10
C ALA A 531 18.85 -24.38 -27.56
N ALA A 532 18.72 -24.50 -26.23
CA ALA A 532 17.46 -24.79 -25.55
C ALA A 532 16.34 -23.83 -26.04
N GLY A 533 15.59 -24.30 -27.05
CA GLY A 533 14.67 -23.50 -27.84
C GLY A 533 13.45 -23.14 -27.00
N ARG A 534 13.27 -21.85 -26.76
CA ARG A 534 12.11 -21.31 -26.07
C ARG A 534 10.96 -21.29 -27.08
N SER A 535 9.98 -22.19 -26.94
CA SER A 535 8.85 -22.31 -27.89
C SER A 535 7.49 -22.12 -27.20
N LEU A 536 6.55 -21.46 -27.90
CA LEU A 536 5.15 -21.26 -27.52
C LEU A 536 4.29 -22.13 -28.43
N ALA A 537 3.74 -23.23 -27.90
CA ALA A 537 2.86 -24.13 -28.63
C ALA A 537 1.41 -24.01 -28.11
N VAL A 538 0.43 -24.06 -29.01
CA VAL A 538 -0.99 -24.07 -28.67
C VAL A 538 -1.60 -25.39 -29.12
N GLU A 539 -1.83 -26.31 -28.19
CA GLU A 539 -2.36 -27.65 -28.49
C GLU A 539 -3.88 -27.76 -28.26
N ALA A 540 -4.57 -28.51 -29.13
CA ALA A 540 -6.01 -28.73 -29.04
C ALA A 540 -6.38 -29.74 -27.93
N ALA A 541 -7.48 -29.44 -27.20
CA ALA A 541 -7.81 -29.98 -25.88
C ALA A 541 -8.32 -31.44 -25.79
N GLY A 542 -7.79 -32.36 -26.60
CA GLY A 542 -8.17 -33.78 -26.55
C GLY A 542 -7.48 -34.58 -25.44
N ASP A 543 -6.18 -34.29 -25.19
CA ASP A 543 -5.32 -35.07 -24.30
C ASP A 543 -4.30 -34.20 -23.56
N GLY A 544 -4.80 -33.16 -22.89
CA GLY A 544 -3.96 -32.15 -22.24
C GLY A 544 -3.01 -32.68 -21.17
N GLY A 545 -3.21 -33.91 -20.68
CA GLY A 545 -2.28 -34.57 -19.75
C GLY A 545 -1.06 -35.13 -20.47
N LEU A 546 -1.27 -35.94 -21.52
CA LEU A 546 -0.17 -36.55 -22.28
C LEU A 546 0.62 -35.52 -23.09
N ALA A 547 -0.07 -34.54 -23.67
CA ALA A 547 0.53 -33.37 -24.31
C ALA A 547 1.55 -32.66 -23.39
N VAL A 548 1.18 -32.42 -22.13
CA VAL A 548 2.09 -31.80 -21.15
C VAL A 548 3.32 -32.67 -20.91
N VAL A 549 3.17 -34.00 -20.77
CA VAL A 549 4.31 -34.91 -20.56
C VAL A 549 5.23 -34.91 -21.76
N GLU A 550 4.69 -35.02 -22.97
CA GLU A 550 5.46 -34.97 -24.20
C GLU A 550 6.24 -33.66 -24.32
N ARG A 551 5.57 -32.53 -24.05
CA ARG A 551 6.21 -31.22 -24.08
C ARG A 551 7.33 -31.08 -23.05
N VAL A 552 7.12 -31.53 -21.82
CA VAL A 552 8.15 -31.52 -20.76
C VAL A 552 9.35 -32.37 -21.18
N ARG A 553 9.11 -33.57 -21.73
CA ARG A 553 10.19 -34.45 -22.24
C ARG A 553 10.98 -33.77 -23.35
N THR A 554 10.32 -33.12 -24.30
CA THR A 554 10.98 -32.39 -25.39
C THR A 554 11.86 -31.27 -24.85
N LEU A 555 11.38 -30.48 -23.87
CA LEU A 555 12.18 -29.43 -23.24
C LEU A 555 13.39 -30.01 -22.48
N MET A 556 13.21 -31.09 -21.74
CA MET A 556 14.30 -31.76 -21.01
C MET A 556 15.33 -32.39 -21.97
N ALA A 557 14.88 -32.97 -23.08
CA ALA A 557 15.75 -33.50 -24.14
C ALA A 557 16.57 -32.38 -24.80
N ALA A 558 16.00 -31.18 -24.93
CA ALA A 558 16.69 -29.97 -25.38
C ALA A 558 17.60 -29.33 -24.29
N GLY A 559 17.73 -29.96 -23.12
CA GLY A 559 18.67 -29.56 -22.06
C GLY A 559 18.09 -28.71 -20.93
N ALA A 560 16.76 -28.50 -20.85
CA ALA A 560 16.14 -27.83 -19.71
C ALA A 560 16.15 -28.72 -18.45
N ASP A 561 16.44 -28.13 -17.29
CA ASP A 561 16.26 -28.81 -16.01
C ASP A 561 14.77 -28.81 -15.64
N ALA A 562 14.27 -29.90 -15.03
CA ALA A 562 12.88 -30.00 -14.59
C ALA A 562 12.48 -28.83 -13.66
N ARG A 563 13.41 -28.30 -12.86
CA ARG A 563 13.18 -27.14 -11.97
C ARG A 563 12.91 -25.84 -12.72
N ASP A 564 13.27 -25.75 -14.00
CA ASP A 564 13.08 -24.57 -14.84
C ASP A 564 11.71 -24.60 -15.56
N ILE A 565 10.94 -25.68 -15.38
CA ILE A 565 9.66 -25.92 -16.03
C ILE A 565 8.51 -25.75 -15.02
N ALA A 566 7.50 -24.96 -15.39
CA ALA A 566 6.30 -24.76 -14.60
C ALA A 566 5.05 -25.11 -15.41
N VAL A 567 4.17 -25.94 -14.85
CA VAL A 567 2.86 -26.27 -15.42
C VAL A 567 1.79 -25.49 -14.65
N LEU A 568 1.07 -24.63 -15.35
CA LEU A 568 0.04 -23.76 -14.77
C LEU A 568 -1.34 -24.17 -15.29
N ALA A 569 -2.34 -24.11 -14.42
CA ALA A 569 -3.71 -24.35 -14.81
C ALA A 569 -4.70 -23.49 -14.03
N ARG A 570 -5.92 -23.31 -14.57
CA ARG A 570 -6.93 -22.44 -13.99
C ARG A 570 -7.42 -22.91 -12.63
N VAL A 571 -7.47 -24.23 -12.41
CA VAL A 571 -7.98 -24.87 -11.19
C VAL A 571 -7.03 -26.00 -10.81
N ASN A 572 -6.63 -26.10 -9.53
CA ASN A 572 -5.67 -27.11 -9.08
C ASN A 572 -6.06 -28.56 -9.45
N SER A 573 -7.35 -28.89 -9.55
CA SER A 573 -7.81 -30.22 -9.94
C SER A 573 -7.39 -30.63 -11.34
N THR A 574 -7.17 -29.70 -12.26
CA THR A 574 -6.71 -30.01 -13.63
C THR A 574 -5.23 -30.35 -13.70
N LEU A 575 -4.46 -30.07 -12.64
CA LEU A 575 -3.04 -30.46 -12.55
C LEU A 575 -2.85 -31.94 -12.17
N LEU A 576 -3.90 -32.61 -11.69
CA LEU A 576 -3.79 -34.00 -11.21
C LEU A 576 -3.38 -34.98 -12.31
N ALA A 577 -4.02 -34.90 -13.49
CA ALA A 577 -3.71 -35.78 -14.61
C ALA A 577 -2.26 -35.57 -15.12
N PRO A 578 -1.80 -34.34 -15.42
CA PRO A 578 -0.39 -34.09 -15.72
C PRO A 578 0.56 -34.58 -14.64
N GLN A 579 0.25 -34.36 -13.36
CA GLN A 579 1.09 -34.81 -12.24
C GLN A 579 1.27 -36.33 -12.21
N ILE A 580 0.18 -37.09 -12.38
CA ILE A 580 0.24 -38.55 -12.41
C ILE A 580 1.09 -39.02 -13.59
N LEU A 581 0.83 -38.48 -14.79
CA LEU A 581 1.51 -38.90 -16.00
C LEU A 581 3.01 -38.52 -15.99
N LEU A 582 3.38 -37.36 -15.44
CA LEU A 582 4.78 -36.96 -15.24
C LEU A 582 5.49 -37.89 -14.25
N SER A 583 4.82 -38.25 -13.15
CA SER A 583 5.34 -39.22 -12.18
C SER A 583 5.54 -40.61 -12.80
N GLU A 584 4.57 -41.11 -13.58
CA GLU A 584 4.69 -42.37 -14.34
C GLU A 584 5.82 -42.32 -15.38
N ALA A 585 6.08 -41.13 -15.94
CA ALA A 585 7.19 -40.88 -16.85
C ALA A 585 8.56 -40.77 -16.14
N GLY A 586 8.62 -40.87 -14.80
CA GLY A 586 9.85 -40.75 -14.02
C GLY A 586 10.35 -39.31 -13.86
N ILE A 587 9.47 -38.31 -13.99
CA ILE A 587 9.81 -36.89 -13.88
C ILE A 587 9.29 -36.36 -12.54
N ASP A 588 10.19 -35.97 -11.66
CA ASP A 588 9.86 -35.44 -10.34
C ASP A 588 9.10 -34.10 -10.46
N CYS A 589 7.98 -34.01 -9.73
CA CYS A 589 7.11 -32.84 -9.75
C CYS A 589 6.90 -32.28 -8.34
N MET A 590 7.10 -30.97 -8.17
CA MET A 590 6.57 -30.24 -7.02
C MET A 590 5.14 -29.77 -7.34
N THR A 591 4.18 -30.18 -6.52
CA THR A 591 2.76 -29.92 -6.78
C THR A 591 2.03 -29.46 -5.52
N PRO A 592 1.09 -28.51 -5.63
CA PRO A 592 0.21 -28.15 -4.53
C PRO A 592 -0.79 -29.27 -4.20
N VAL A 593 -1.02 -30.23 -5.11
CA VAL A 593 -1.99 -31.32 -4.96
C VAL A 593 -1.32 -32.52 -4.29
N GLY A 594 -1.51 -32.61 -2.97
CA GLY A 594 -0.94 -33.67 -2.13
C GLY A 594 -1.91 -34.82 -1.83
N PRO A 595 -1.50 -35.77 -0.96
CA PRO A 595 -2.34 -36.91 -0.54
C PRO A 595 -3.72 -36.51 0.01
N TRP A 596 -3.81 -35.31 0.59
CA TRP A 596 -5.05 -34.68 1.07
C TRP A 596 -6.14 -34.58 -0.01
N PHE A 597 -5.78 -34.59 -1.31
CA PHE A 597 -6.77 -34.65 -2.39
C PHE A 597 -7.62 -35.92 -2.33
N LEU A 598 -7.01 -37.06 -1.95
CA LEU A 598 -7.71 -38.34 -1.78
C LEU A 598 -8.66 -38.32 -0.59
N GLU A 599 -8.45 -37.41 0.36
CA GLU A 599 -9.28 -37.22 1.55
C GLU A 599 -10.49 -36.33 1.28
N ARG A 600 -10.54 -35.63 0.13
CA ARG A 600 -11.73 -34.85 -0.25
C ARG A 600 -12.91 -35.79 -0.33
N THR A 601 -13.99 -35.43 0.34
CA THR A 601 -15.13 -36.31 0.62
C THR A 601 -15.66 -37.03 -0.62
N GLY A 602 -15.75 -36.35 -1.77
CA GLY A 602 -16.18 -36.97 -3.03
C GLY A 602 -15.20 -38.02 -3.55
N VAL A 603 -13.89 -37.75 -3.51
CA VAL A 603 -12.84 -38.67 -3.96
C VAL A 603 -12.74 -39.86 -3.00
N ALA A 604 -12.73 -39.59 -1.69
CA ALA A 604 -12.72 -40.61 -0.66
C ALA A 604 -13.94 -41.55 -0.77
N ALA A 605 -15.13 -41.00 -1.03
CA ALA A 605 -16.34 -41.78 -1.22
C ALA A 605 -16.25 -42.66 -2.48
N VAL A 606 -15.80 -42.13 -3.62
CA VAL A 606 -15.62 -42.91 -4.84
C VAL A 606 -14.58 -44.02 -4.65
N LEU A 607 -13.44 -43.71 -4.00
CA LEU A 607 -12.43 -44.71 -3.68
C LEU A 607 -12.96 -45.78 -2.72
N ALA A 608 -13.80 -45.41 -1.75
CA ALA A 608 -14.48 -46.38 -0.88
C ALA A 608 -15.42 -47.29 -1.68
N TRP A 609 -16.23 -46.74 -2.59
CA TRP A 609 -17.10 -47.51 -3.48
C TRP A 609 -16.31 -48.43 -4.42
N LEU A 610 -15.20 -47.94 -5.00
CA LEU A 610 -14.31 -48.74 -5.85
C LEU A 610 -13.64 -49.85 -5.05
N ARG A 611 -13.18 -49.57 -3.82
CA ARG A 611 -12.64 -50.60 -2.92
C ARG A 611 -13.70 -51.66 -2.61
N LEU A 612 -14.94 -51.26 -2.29
CA LEU A 612 -16.06 -52.19 -2.06
C LEU A 612 -16.38 -53.04 -3.31
N ALA A 613 -16.35 -52.44 -4.50
CA ALA A 613 -16.59 -53.13 -5.76
C ALA A 613 -15.46 -54.11 -6.13
N THR A 614 -14.20 -53.76 -5.84
CA THR A 614 -13.01 -54.56 -6.21
C THR A 614 -12.62 -55.61 -5.19
N THR A 615 -12.98 -55.44 -3.90
CA THR A 615 -12.74 -56.45 -2.84
C THR A 615 -13.77 -57.58 -2.82
N GLY A 616 -14.76 -57.57 -3.72
CA GLY A 616 -15.72 -58.66 -3.96
C GLY A 616 -16.97 -58.56 -3.06
N ALA A 617 -18.18 -58.57 -3.62
CA ALA A 617 -18.83 -59.77 -4.15
C ALA A 617 -18.94 -60.97 -3.17
N ALA A 618 -18.56 -60.81 -1.88
CA ALA A 618 -18.67 -61.87 -0.88
C ALA A 618 -19.62 -61.57 0.29
N ARG A 619 -20.12 -60.34 0.51
CA ARG A 619 -20.93 -60.02 1.70
C ARG A 619 -21.91 -58.83 1.55
N LEU A 620 -22.89 -58.93 0.66
CA LEU A 620 -24.10 -58.11 0.79
C LEU A 620 -25.31 -59.07 0.76
N PRO A 621 -26.01 -59.27 1.90
CA PRO A 621 -27.25 -60.03 1.91
C PRO A 621 -28.33 -59.28 1.12
N ALA A 622 -29.11 -60.03 0.35
CA ALA A 622 -30.17 -59.57 -0.54
C ALA A 622 -31.30 -58.82 0.17
#